data_AF-A0A5C8U1I8-F1
#
_entry.id   AF-A0A5C8U1I8-F1
#
_cell.length_a   1.000
_cell.length_b   1.000
_cell.length_c   1.000
_cell.angle_alpha   90.00
_cell.angle_beta   90.00
_cell.angle_gamma   90.00
#
_symmetry.space_group_name_H-M   'P 1'
#
loop_
_entity.id
_entity.type
_entity.pdbx_description
1 polymer ?
#
loop_
_entity_poly.entity_id
_entity_poly.type
_entity_poly.pdbx_seq_one_letter_code
_entity_poly.pdbx_strand_id
1 'polypeptide(L)'
;MSDTPAPDHAARSLAEQVFSAYAQQAEGPLQPQHEQVLVTRLAEAARPRIADGEGVLVAAVNATLDAFEQAQPEIRGPRLAGADAATGVVRLALG
;
A
#
# COMPACT_ATOMS: atom_id res chain seq x y z
N MET A 1 -8.12 -18.31 -21.14
CA MET A 1 -6.90 -17.56 -20.75
C MET A 1 -7.18 -16.99 -19.39
N SER A 2 -6.53 -17.48 -18.34
CA SER A 2 -6.71 -16.94 -16.99
C SER A 2 -5.97 -15.61 -16.94
N ASP A 3 -6.70 -14.51 -17.01
CA ASP A 3 -6.18 -13.14 -16.93
C ASP A 3 -5.89 -12.76 -15.46
N THR A 4 -5.30 -13.70 -14.72
CA THR A 4 -4.84 -13.43 -13.34
C THR A 4 -3.41 -12.89 -13.48
N PRO A 5 -3.19 -11.59 -13.22
CA PRO A 5 -1.83 -11.04 -13.25
C PRO A 5 -0.94 -11.84 -12.31
N ALA A 6 0.31 -12.06 -12.72
CA ALA A 6 1.29 -12.71 -11.87
C ALA A 6 1.32 -12.02 -10.49
N PRO A 7 1.42 -12.76 -9.37
CA PRO A 7 1.31 -12.19 -8.02
C PRO A 7 2.21 -10.96 -7.81
N ASP A 8 3.39 -10.96 -8.44
CA ASP A 8 4.35 -9.86 -8.38
C ASP A 8 3.82 -8.58 -9.05
N HIS A 9 3.16 -8.72 -10.19
CA HIS A 9 2.56 -7.60 -10.91
C HIS A 9 1.36 -7.03 -10.15
N ALA A 10 0.50 -7.89 -9.60
CA ALA A 10 -0.61 -7.48 -8.76
C ALA A 10 -0.14 -6.77 -7.48
N ALA A 11 0.90 -7.28 -6.84
CA ALA A 11 1.49 -6.66 -5.64
C ALA A 11 2.05 -5.27 -5.95
N ARG A 12 2.77 -5.16 -7.07
CA ARG A 12 3.36 -3.90 -7.50
C ARG A 12 2.29 -2.86 -7.83
N SER A 13 1.28 -3.25 -8.61
CA SER A 13 0.18 -2.35 -8.98
C SER A 13 -0.60 -1.89 -7.74
N LEU A 14 -0.90 -2.80 -6.82
CA LEU A 14 -1.54 -2.43 -5.56
C LEU A 14 -0.68 -1.45 -4.75
N ALA A 15 0.63 -1.70 -4.64
CA ALA A 15 1.53 -0.83 -3.90
C ALA A 15 1.56 0.61 -4.46
N GLU A 16 1.57 0.75 -5.79
CA GLU A 16 1.51 2.05 -6.47
C GLU A 16 0.17 2.76 -6.20
N GLN A 17 -0.94 2.03 -6.26
CA GLN A 17 -2.27 2.56 -5.97
C GLN A 17 -2.42 3.00 -4.51
N VAL A 18 -1.88 2.20 -3.58
CA VAL A 18 -1.82 2.53 -2.15
C VAL A 18 -1.01 3.79 -1.92
N PHE A 19 0.20 3.87 -2.50
CA PHE A 19 1.04 5.06 -2.38
C PHE A 19 0.34 6.29 -2.94
N SER A 20 -0.25 6.19 -4.13
CA SER A 20 -0.97 7.30 -4.76
C SER A 20 -2.12 7.81 -3.89
N ALA A 21 -2.94 6.90 -3.33
CA ALA A 21 -4.02 7.26 -2.43
C ALA A 21 -3.50 7.88 -1.13
N TYR A 22 -2.49 7.26 -0.52
CA TYR A 22 -1.85 7.75 0.70
C TYR A 22 -1.25 9.14 0.51
N ALA A 23 -0.47 9.36 -0.56
CA ALA A 23 0.23 10.61 -0.83
C ALA A 23 -0.71 11.80 -1.08
N GLN A 24 -1.93 11.55 -1.56
CA GLN A 24 -2.95 12.59 -1.72
C GLN A 24 -3.48 13.14 -0.39
N GLN A 25 -3.37 12.38 0.69
CA GLN A 25 -3.92 12.72 2.01
C GLN A 25 -2.87 12.78 3.12
N ALA A 26 -1.63 12.36 2.83
CA ALA A 26 -0.55 12.42 3.79
C ALA A 26 -0.12 13.87 4.03
N GLU A 27 0.08 14.19 5.30
CA GLU A 27 0.70 15.42 5.77
C GLU A 27 2.22 15.23 5.83
N GLY A 28 2.97 16.28 5.50
CA GLY A 28 4.43 16.30 5.53
C GLY A 28 5.09 16.17 4.14
N PRO A 29 6.42 16.35 4.07
CA PRO A 29 7.14 16.35 2.81
C PRO A 29 7.40 14.93 2.27
N LEU A 30 6.59 14.50 1.31
CA LEU A 30 6.88 13.30 0.52
C LEU A 30 7.90 13.61 -0.59
N GLN A 31 9.13 13.14 -0.41
CA GLN A 31 10.20 13.26 -1.40
C GLN A 31 10.16 12.06 -2.38
N PRO A 32 10.70 12.20 -3.60
CA PRO A 32 10.75 11.08 -4.56
C PRO A 32 11.44 9.82 -4.04
N GLN A 33 12.42 9.95 -3.13
CA GLN A 33 13.03 8.79 -2.49
C GLN A 33 12.05 8.04 -1.57
N HIS A 34 11.14 8.76 -0.89
CA HIS A 34 10.12 8.15 -0.04
C HIS A 34 9.14 7.31 -0.86
N GLU A 35 8.75 7.78 -2.04
CA GLU A 35 7.91 7.02 -2.97
C GLU A 35 8.55 5.67 -3.32
N GLN A 36 9.78 5.67 -3.82
CA GLN A 36 10.44 4.43 -4.25
C GLN A 36 10.60 3.43 -3.11
N VAL A 37 11.00 3.91 -1.93
CA VAL A 37 11.15 3.08 -0.73
C VAL A 37 9.80 2.52 -0.29
N LEU A 38 8.78 3.36 -0.20
CA LEU A 38 7.48 2.97 0.32
C LEU A 38 6.77 2.00 -0.64
N VAL A 39 6.74 2.30 -1.95
CA VAL A 39 6.12 1.39 -2.93
C VAL A 39 6.81 0.03 -2.95
N THR A 40 8.14 -0.01 -2.81
CA THR A 40 8.89 -1.28 -2.75
C THR A 40 8.48 -2.09 -1.52
N ARG A 41 8.47 -1.49 -0.34
CA ARG A 41 8.07 -2.16 0.91
C ARG A 41 6.62 -2.61 0.88
N LEU A 42 5.72 -1.80 0.33
CA LEU A 42 4.31 -2.14 0.15
C LEU A 42 4.14 -3.36 -0.77
N ALA A 43 4.88 -3.42 -1.87
CA ALA A 43 4.82 -4.56 -2.79
C ALA A 43 5.34 -5.84 -2.12
N GLU A 44 6.45 -5.76 -1.38
CA GLU A 44 7.00 -6.89 -0.63
C GLU A 44 6.02 -7.40 0.44
N ALA A 45 5.34 -6.51 1.15
CA ALA A 45 4.35 -6.86 2.17
C ALA A 45 3.08 -7.47 1.54
N ALA A 46 2.63 -6.94 0.39
CA ALA A 46 1.43 -7.40 -0.30
C ALA A 46 1.62 -8.74 -1.00
N ARG A 47 2.79 -8.99 -1.61
CA ARG A 47 3.07 -10.16 -2.45
C ARG A 47 2.64 -11.51 -1.85
N PRO A 48 3.01 -11.87 -0.61
CA PRO A 48 2.58 -13.16 -0.04
C PRO A 48 1.09 -13.17 0.35
N ARG A 49 0.41 -12.01 0.43
CA ARG A 49 -0.94 -11.87 1.01
C ARG A 49 -2.05 -11.65 0.00
N ILE A 50 -1.73 -11.55 -1.30
CA ILE A 50 -2.72 -11.37 -2.37
C ILE A 50 -3.79 -12.48 -2.36
N ALA A 51 -3.40 -13.71 -2.02
CA ALA A 51 -4.31 -14.85 -1.96
C ALA A 51 -4.95 -15.07 -0.57
N ASP A 52 -4.49 -14.36 0.46
CA ASP A 52 -4.88 -14.59 1.87
C ASP A 52 -6.14 -13.81 2.29
N GLY A 53 -6.69 -12.99 1.38
CA GLY A 53 -7.91 -12.21 1.58
C GLY A 53 -7.66 -10.75 2.02
N GLU A 54 -8.68 -9.91 1.81
CA GLU A 54 -8.61 -8.45 2.00
C GLU A 54 -8.14 -8.04 3.40
N GLY A 55 -8.65 -8.67 4.47
CA GLY A 55 -8.30 -8.30 5.84
C GLY A 55 -6.82 -8.50 6.18
N VAL A 56 -6.23 -9.60 5.70
CA VAL A 56 -4.81 -9.92 5.92
C VAL A 56 -3.92 -8.96 5.12
N LEU A 57 -4.31 -8.68 3.88
CA LEU A 57 -3.63 -7.74 3.01
C LEU A 57 -3.64 -6.32 3.58
N VAL A 58 -4.81 -5.82 4.01
CA VAL A 58 -4.98 -4.50 4.62
C VAL A 58 -4.13 -4.38 5.88
N ALA A 59 -4.10 -5.41 6.74
CA ALA A 59 -3.27 -5.40 7.94
C ALA A 59 -1.77 -5.30 7.61
N ALA A 60 -1.28 -6.06 6.63
CA ALA A 60 0.12 -6.03 6.22
C ALA A 60 0.52 -4.67 5.61
N VAL A 61 -0.35 -4.10 4.78
CA VAL A 61 -0.14 -2.77 4.20
C VAL A 61 -0.12 -1.69 5.29
N ASN A 62 -1.09 -1.68 6.21
CA ASN A 62 -1.13 -0.70 7.29
C ASN A 62 0.10 -0.79 8.20
N ALA A 63 0.57 -2.01 8.53
CA ALA A 63 1.80 -2.18 9.29
C ALA A 63 3.04 -1.62 8.55
N THR A 64 3.05 -1.69 7.22
CA THR A 64 4.12 -1.10 6.40
C THR A 64 4.06 0.43 6.43
N LEU A 65 2.87 1.02 6.36
CA LEU A 65 2.68 2.47 6.51
C LEU A 65 3.09 2.94 7.91
N ASP A 66 2.71 2.21 8.97
CA ASP A 66 3.13 2.51 10.35
C ASP A 66 4.65 2.49 10.48
N ALA A 67 5.33 1.47 9.94
CA ALA A 67 6.79 1.37 9.99
C ALA A 67 7.47 2.49 9.20
N PHE A 68 6.87 2.94 8.09
CA PHE A 68 7.37 4.07 7.32
C PHE A 68 7.23 5.38 8.09
N GLU A 69 6.07 5.66 8.69
CA GLU A 69 5.82 6.86 9.48
C GLU A 69 6.61 6.91 10.80
N GLN A 70 6.96 5.74 11.36
CA GLN A 70 7.91 5.65 12.48
C GLN A 70 9.33 6.04 12.06
N ALA A 71 9.73 5.69 10.84
CA ALA A 71 11.03 6.06 10.28
C ALA A 71 11.08 7.52 9.79
N GLN A 72 9.93 8.10 9.44
CA GLN A 72 9.76 9.48 8.95
C GLN A 72 8.73 10.22 9.82
N PRO A 73 9.11 10.67 11.02
CA PRO A 73 8.17 11.20 12.02
C PRO A 73 7.42 12.46 11.58
N GLU A 74 7.91 13.17 10.57
CA GLU A 74 7.26 14.34 9.95
C GLU A 74 6.16 13.99 8.95
N ILE A 75 6.01 12.71 8.59
CA ILE A 75 4.99 12.24 7.65
C ILE A 75 3.91 11.48 8.41
N ARG A 76 2.66 11.84 8.17
CA ARG A 76 1.48 11.15 8.72
C ARG A 76 0.43 11.02 7.63
N GLY A 77 -0.22 9.89 7.53
CA GLY A 77 -1.29 9.73 6.57
C GLY A 77 -2.35 8.73 6.98
N PRO A 78 -3.38 8.55 6.14
CA PRO A 78 -4.49 7.68 6.45
C PRO A 78 -4.07 6.20 6.41
N ARG A 79 -4.88 5.36 7.05
CA ARG A 79 -4.78 3.90 6.95
C ARG A 79 -5.78 3.37 5.94
N LEU A 80 -5.54 2.18 5.42
CA LEU A 80 -6.49 1.51 4.56
C LEU A 80 -7.66 0.97 5.38
N ALA A 81 -8.87 1.20 4.87
CA ALA A 81 -10.09 0.52 5.26
C ALA A 81 -10.40 -0.70 4.38
N GLY A 82 -9.84 -0.73 3.16
CA GLY A 82 -10.03 -1.84 2.22
C GLY A 82 -9.05 -1.80 1.07
N ALA A 83 -8.79 -2.96 0.48
CA ALA A 83 -7.95 -3.13 -0.70
C ALA A 83 -8.33 -4.37 -1.49
N ASP A 84 -8.40 -4.23 -2.81
CA ASP A 84 -8.61 -5.33 -3.73
C ASP A 84 -7.40 -5.42 -4.66
N ALA A 85 -6.62 -6.49 -4.50
CA ALA A 85 -5.43 -6.74 -5.31
C ALA A 85 -5.76 -7.16 -6.76
N ALA A 86 -6.97 -7.64 -7.04
CA ALA A 86 -7.39 -8.05 -8.38
C ALA A 86 -7.82 -6.84 -9.21
N THR A 87 -8.51 -5.88 -8.59
CA THR A 87 -9.00 -4.67 -9.28
C THR A 87 -8.11 -3.44 -9.06
N GLY A 88 -7.19 -3.48 -8.11
CA GLY A 88 -6.35 -2.34 -7.73
C GLY A 88 -7.10 -1.25 -6.97
N VAL A 89 -8.32 -1.52 -6.51
CA VAL A 89 -9.14 -0.58 -5.74
C VAL A 89 -8.59 -0.48 -4.32
N VAL A 90 -8.34 0.75 -3.86
CA VAL A 90 -7.88 1.06 -2.50
C VAL A 90 -8.90 1.98 -1.85
N ARG A 91 -9.26 1.68 -0.60
CA ARG A 91 -10.16 2.50 0.22
C ARG A 91 -9.41 2.93 1.47
N LEU A 92 -9.33 4.24 1.70
CA LEU A 92 -8.74 4.81 2.89
C LEU A 92 -9.81 4.94 3.99
N ALA A 93 -9.40 4.72 5.23
CA ALA A 93 -10.18 5.08 6.40
C ALA A 93 -10.25 6.61 6.45
N LEU A 94 -11.46 7.14 6.50
CA LEU A 94 -11.68 8.56 6.76
C LEU A 94 -11.22 8.83 8.20
N GLY A 95 -10.27 9.75 8.37
CA GLY A 95 -9.85 10.27 9.67
C GLY A 95 -10.91 11.14 10.32
#